data_AF-A0A844ZRM5-F1
#
_entry.id   AF-A0A844ZRM5-F1
#
_cell.length_a   1.000
_cell.length_b   1.000
_cell.length_c   1.000
_cell.angle_alpha   90.00
_cell.angle_beta   90.00
_cell.angle_gamma   90.00
#
_symmetry.space_group_name_H-M   'P 1'
#
loop_
_entity.id
_entity.type
_entity.pdbx_description
1 polymer ?
#
loop_
_entity_poly.entity_id
_entity_poly.type
_entity_poly.pdbx_seq_one_letter_code
_entity_poly.pdbx_strand_id
1 'polypeptide(L)'
;MVQRKTFLMWWIGGLIAFAIVIAMSLPLGITEVPGGIADHQAAGDAATVNAIHAAWTEAGVMEQARYSMIGDLVFIGIYGIGATLGGLYYRAAGTGFLRHLGTVIAIAGAVFLLTDYGETIAQFIQASANAGSDELAGFAATVRPPKMIAFMVSFLGVLLALALEWKQRRGLQSEA
;
A
#
# COMPACT_ATOMS: atom_id res chain seq x y z
N MET A 1 19.67 14.82 6.12
CA MET A 1 19.54 13.53 6.85
C MET A 1 18.09 13.39 7.29
N VAL A 2 17.44 12.24 7.09
CA VAL A 2 16.02 12.03 7.45
C VAL A 2 15.89 12.02 8.97
N GLN A 3 14.92 12.76 9.53
CA GLN A 3 14.67 12.77 10.97
C GLN A 3 13.70 11.65 11.37
N ARG A 4 13.91 11.06 12.55
CA ARG A 4 13.03 10.03 13.11
C ARG A 4 11.57 10.47 13.18
N LYS A 5 11.33 11.70 13.66
CA LYS A 5 9.97 12.28 13.76
C LYS A 5 9.30 12.37 12.39
N THR A 6 10.05 12.78 11.37
CA THR A 6 9.52 12.93 10.01
C THR A 6 9.04 11.60 9.46
N PHE A 7 9.87 10.55 9.45
CA PHE A 7 9.42 9.28 8.89
C PHE A 7 8.26 8.68 9.70
N LEU A 8 8.26 8.81 11.03
CA LEU A 8 7.17 8.30 11.86
C LEU A 8 5.85 9.01 11.58
N MET A 9 5.88 10.33 11.42
CA MET A 9 4.68 11.11 11.10
C MET A 9 4.07 10.65 9.77
N TRP A 10 4.90 10.49 8.73
CA TRP A 10 4.45 9.98 7.44
C TRP A 10 3.97 8.52 7.53
N TRP A 11 4.73 7.64 8.16
CA TRP A 11 4.40 6.22 8.24
C TRP A 11 3.13 5.96 9.05
N ILE A 12 3.00 6.57 10.24
CA ILE A 12 1.77 6.47 11.06
C ILE A 12 0.59 7.13 10.35
N GLY A 13 0.79 8.30 9.74
CA GLY A 13 -0.24 8.95 8.93
C GLY A 13 -0.71 8.05 7.79
N GLY A 14 0.21 7.32 7.16
CA GLY A 14 -0.08 6.31 6.14
C GLY A 14 -0.92 5.17 6.68
N LEU A 15 -0.61 4.64 7.88
CA LEU A 15 -1.43 3.60 8.50
C LEU A 15 -2.85 4.07 8.84
N ILE A 16 -3.00 5.32 9.26
CA ILE A 16 -4.32 5.92 9.49
C ILE A 16 -5.08 6.04 8.16
N ALA A 17 -4.44 6.54 7.10
CA ALA A 17 -5.02 6.60 5.77
C ALA A 17 -5.43 5.20 5.26
N PHE A 18 -4.60 4.18 5.50
CA PHE A 18 -4.91 2.80 5.15
C PHE A 18 -6.17 2.29 5.83
N ALA A 19 -6.31 2.52 7.14
CA ALA A 19 -7.50 2.12 7.89
C ALA A 19 -8.78 2.80 7.36
N ILE A 20 -8.68 4.06 6.93
CA ILE A 20 -9.79 4.79 6.29
C ILE A 20 -10.15 4.13 4.96
N VAL A 21 -9.16 3.83 4.10
CA VAL A 21 -9.39 3.19 2.79
C VAL A 21 -10.02 1.81 2.95
N ILE A 22 -9.57 1.01 3.93
CA ILE A 22 -10.21 -0.27 4.26
C ILE A 22 -11.69 -0.06 4.57
N ALA A 23 -12.01 0.88 5.47
CA ALA A 23 -13.40 1.16 5.85
C ALA A 23 -14.25 1.63 4.64
N MET A 24 -13.69 2.48 3.78
CA MET A 24 -14.34 2.92 2.54
C MET A 24 -14.59 1.78 1.56
N SER A 25 -13.74 0.74 1.57
CA SER A 25 -13.79 -0.37 0.62
C SER A 25 -14.70 -1.51 1.08
N LEU A 26 -15.10 -1.56 2.35
CA LEU A 26 -15.98 -2.61 2.89
C LEU A 26 -17.29 -2.80 2.11
N PRO A 27 -18.02 -1.74 1.69
CA PRO A 27 -19.26 -1.91 0.96
C PRO A 27 -19.11 -2.52 -0.44
N LEU A 28 -17.89 -2.61 -0.96
CA LEU A 28 -17.61 -3.17 -2.29
C LEU A 28 -17.68 -4.70 -2.31
N GLY A 29 -17.60 -5.34 -1.14
CA GLY A 29 -17.83 -6.78 -0.96
C GLY A 29 -19.31 -7.10 -1.04
N ILE A 30 -19.83 -7.20 -2.26
CA ILE A 30 -21.22 -7.61 -2.55
C ILE A 30 -21.27 -9.09 -2.90
N THR A 31 -22.47 -9.68 -2.99
CA THR A 31 -22.66 -11.11 -3.26
C THR A 31 -21.95 -11.57 -4.53
N GLU A 32 -22.00 -10.77 -5.59
CA GLU A 32 -21.44 -11.05 -6.92
C GLU A 32 -19.92 -10.82 -6.97
N VAL A 33 -19.37 -10.02 -6.03
CA VAL A 33 -17.96 -9.64 -5.95
C VAL A 33 -17.52 -9.73 -4.47
N PRO A 34 -17.44 -10.94 -3.89
CA PRO A 34 -17.30 -11.12 -2.45
C PRO A 34 -15.97 -10.61 -1.89
N GLY A 35 -14.89 -10.61 -2.68
CA GLY A 35 -13.61 -10.01 -2.32
C GLY A 35 -13.56 -8.50 -2.55
N GLY A 36 -14.62 -7.91 -3.12
CA GLY A 36 -14.75 -6.48 -3.40
C GLY A 36 -13.56 -5.94 -4.18
N ILE A 37 -12.87 -4.94 -3.62
CA ILE A 37 -11.71 -4.34 -4.28
C ILE A 37 -10.60 -5.36 -4.55
N ALA A 38 -10.43 -6.39 -3.72
CA ALA A 38 -9.38 -7.39 -3.93
C ALA A 38 -9.64 -8.27 -5.17
N ASP A 39 -10.91 -8.53 -5.49
CA ASP A 39 -11.30 -9.24 -6.73
C ASP A 39 -11.07 -8.34 -7.95
N HIS A 40 -11.41 -7.05 -7.84
CA HIS A 40 -11.12 -6.07 -8.88
C HIS A 40 -9.61 -5.93 -9.15
N GLN A 41 -8.80 -5.97 -8.09
CA GLN A 41 -7.34 -5.96 -8.19
C GLN A 41 -6.76 -7.23 -8.83
N ALA A 42 -7.46 -8.36 -8.72
CA ALA A 42 -7.06 -9.63 -9.31
C ALA A 42 -7.60 -9.85 -10.73
N ALA A 43 -8.51 -8.99 -11.20
CA ALA A 43 -9.10 -9.10 -12.53
C ALA A 43 -8.03 -8.86 -13.61
N GLY A 44 -7.70 -9.93 -14.35
CA GLY A 44 -6.62 -9.93 -15.34
C GLY A 44 -7.02 -9.52 -16.75
N ASP A 45 -8.32 -9.29 -17.01
CA ASP A 45 -8.87 -8.98 -18.33
C ASP A 45 -10.05 -8.01 -18.25
N ALA A 46 -10.38 -7.41 -19.40
CA ALA A 46 -11.46 -6.44 -19.51
C ALA A 46 -12.83 -7.04 -19.20
N ALA A 47 -13.07 -8.31 -19.57
CA ALA A 47 -14.35 -8.97 -19.37
C ALA A 47 -14.67 -9.11 -17.88
N THR A 48 -13.70 -9.52 -17.08
CA THR A 48 -13.80 -9.65 -15.63
C THR A 48 -14.00 -8.28 -14.97
N VAL A 49 -13.24 -7.27 -15.39
CA VAL A 49 -13.43 -5.89 -14.90
C VAL A 49 -14.83 -5.37 -15.21
N ASN A 50 -15.33 -5.58 -16.43
CA ASN A 50 -16.67 -5.16 -16.85
C ASN A 50 -17.76 -5.85 -16.03
N ALA A 51 -17.60 -7.15 -15.74
CA ALA A 51 -18.55 -7.89 -14.90
C ALA A 51 -18.61 -7.29 -13.48
N ILE A 52 -17.45 -6.98 -12.89
CA ILE A 52 -17.37 -6.35 -11.57
C ILE A 52 -18.00 -4.95 -11.58
N HIS A 53 -17.72 -4.12 -12.59
CA HIS A 53 -18.29 -2.78 -12.70
C HIS A 53 -19.81 -2.81 -12.89
N ALA A 54 -20.33 -3.77 -13.68
CA ALA A 54 -21.75 -3.98 -13.83
C ALA A 54 -22.42 -4.33 -12.49
N ALA A 55 -21.84 -5.28 -11.74
CA ALA A 55 -22.35 -5.67 -10.44
C ALA A 55 -22.32 -4.51 -9.42
N TRP A 56 -21.23 -3.75 -9.36
CA TRP A 56 -21.15 -2.56 -8.50
C TRP A 56 -22.10 -1.44 -8.93
N THR A 57 -22.38 -1.30 -10.23
CA THR A 57 -23.36 -0.33 -10.74
C THR A 57 -24.76 -0.75 -10.33
N GLU A 58 -25.12 -2.01 -10.50
CA GLU A 58 -26.42 -2.55 -10.10
C GLU A 58 -26.66 -2.45 -8.59
N ALA A 59 -25.63 -2.73 -7.79
CA ALA A 59 -25.66 -2.57 -6.34
C ALA A 59 -25.58 -1.11 -5.86
N GLY A 60 -25.37 -0.13 -6.75
CA GLY A 60 -25.28 1.29 -6.40
C GLY A 60 -23.99 1.69 -5.67
N VAL A 61 -22.93 0.88 -5.73
CA VAL A 61 -21.64 1.11 -5.03
C VAL A 61 -20.50 1.54 -5.95
N MET A 62 -20.75 1.71 -7.26
CA MET A 62 -19.71 2.10 -8.22
C MET A 62 -19.04 3.45 -7.89
N GLU A 63 -19.80 4.42 -7.39
CA GLU A 63 -19.24 5.71 -6.96
C GLU A 63 -18.35 5.54 -5.71
N GLN A 64 -18.77 4.72 -4.76
CA GLN A 64 -17.98 4.33 -3.60
C GLN A 64 -16.67 3.63 -4.00
N ALA A 65 -16.70 2.81 -5.06
CA ALA A 65 -15.50 2.17 -5.59
C ALA A 65 -14.48 3.21 -6.09
N ARG A 66 -14.94 4.21 -6.84
CA ARG A 66 -14.08 5.32 -7.31
C ARG A 66 -13.52 6.13 -6.14
N TYR A 67 -14.33 6.44 -5.14
CA TYR A 67 -13.84 7.16 -3.95
C TYR A 67 -12.84 6.35 -3.15
N SER A 68 -13.03 5.03 -3.05
CA SER A 68 -12.09 4.13 -2.38
C SER A 68 -10.74 4.12 -3.09
N MET A 69 -10.73 4.03 -4.43
CA MET A 69 -9.50 4.13 -5.24
C MET A 69 -8.80 5.50 -5.10
N ILE A 70 -9.56 6.61 -5.04
CA ILE A 70 -8.98 7.93 -4.78
C ILE A 70 -8.34 8.00 -3.39
N GLY A 71 -9.02 7.46 -2.38
CA GLY A 71 -8.48 7.33 -1.03
C GLY A 71 -7.20 6.49 -1.02
N ASP A 72 -7.18 5.40 -1.79
CA ASP A 72 -6.03 4.51 -1.93
C ASP A 72 -4.82 5.25 -2.53
N LEU A 73 -5.01 6.08 -3.57
CA LEU A 73 -3.96 6.94 -4.13
C LEU A 73 -3.33 7.89 -3.09
N VAL A 74 -4.13 8.39 -2.13
CA VAL A 74 -3.64 9.22 -1.03
C VAL A 74 -2.86 8.37 -0.03
N PHE A 75 -3.40 7.21 0.36
CA PHE A 75 -2.72 6.26 1.24
C PHE A 75 -1.36 5.85 0.68
N ILE A 76 -1.30 5.43 -0.58
CA ILE A 76 -0.09 4.99 -1.27
C ILE A 76 1.01 6.05 -1.15
N GLY A 77 0.67 7.31 -1.45
CA GLY A 77 1.59 8.42 -1.34
C GLY A 77 2.13 8.60 0.08
N ILE A 78 1.24 8.66 1.07
CA ILE A 78 1.64 8.92 2.46
C ILE A 78 2.45 7.74 3.04
N TYR A 79 1.94 6.52 2.91
CA TYR A 79 2.58 5.32 3.43
C TYR A 79 3.88 5.00 2.69
N GLY A 80 3.87 4.99 1.36
CA GLY A 80 5.05 4.63 0.56
C GLY A 80 6.21 5.60 0.78
N ILE A 81 5.94 6.90 0.89
CA ILE A 81 6.93 7.90 1.32
C ILE A 81 7.40 7.61 2.74
N GLY A 82 6.48 7.41 3.69
CA GLY A 82 6.81 7.11 5.09
C GLY A 82 7.71 5.88 5.26
N ALA A 83 7.38 4.78 4.59
CA ALA A 83 8.15 3.54 4.60
C ALA A 83 9.55 3.74 3.99
N THR A 84 9.64 4.42 2.84
CA THR A 84 10.92 4.70 2.17
C THR A 84 11.81 5.57 3.05
N LEU A 85 11.26 6.64 3.64
CA LEU A 85 11.97 7.51 4.58
C LEU A 85 12.41 6.74 5.83
N GLY A 86 11.58 5.83 6.35
CA GLY A 86 11.93 4.98 7.49
C GLY A 86 13.12 4.08 7.20
N GLY A 87 13.14 3.45 6.02
CA GLY A 87 14.29 2.67 5.57
C GLY A 87 15.57 3.50 5.42
N LEU A 88 15.48 4.68 4.79
CA LEU A 88 16.61 5.59 4.65
C LEU A 88 17.14 6.09 5.99
N TYR A 89 16.25 6.34 6.96
CA TYR A 89 16.62 6.69 8.33
C TYR A 89 17.43 5.56 8.98
N TYR A 90 16.91 4.33 9.01
CA TYR A 90 17.60 3.19 9.64
C TYR A 90 18.87 2.78 8.92
N ARG A 91 18.95 2.96 7.60
CA ARG A 91 20.18 2.78 6.82
C ARG A 91 21.28 3.75 7.29
N ALA A 92 20.93 5.01 7.50
CA ALA A 92 21.87 6.05 7.89
C ALA A 92 22.26 5.97 9.38
N ALA A 93 21.27 5.83 10.26
CA ALA A 93 21.47 5.86 11.72
C ALA A 93 21.87 4.51 12.31
N GLY A 94 21.51 3.40 11.66
CA GLY A 94 21.79 2.05 12.15
C GLY A 94 23.20 1.56 11.86
N THR A 95 23.61 0.54 12.61
CA THR A 95 24.84 -0.24 12.40
C THR A 95 24.51 -1.73 12.23
N GLY A 96 25.41 -2.48 11.60
CA GLY A 96 25.26 -3.93 11.38
C GLY A 96 23.93 -4.29 10.70
N PHE A 97 23.19 -5.23 11.30
CA PHE A 97 21.91 -5.72 10.78
C PHE A 97 20.87 -4.60 10.55
N LEU A 98 20.78 -3.61 11.46
CA LEU A 98 19.79 -2.53 11.35
C LEU A 98 19.99 -1.67 10.10
N ARG A 99 21.25 -1.48 9.68
CA ARG A 99 21.58 -0.77 8.44
C ARG A 99 21.11 -1.53 7.19
N HIS A 100 21.36 -2.84 7.16
CA HIS A 100 20.93 -3.69 6.04
C HIS A 100 19.40 -3.77 5.96
N LEU A 101 18.75 -3.94 7.11
CA LEU A 101 17.30 -3.91 7.21
C LEU A 101 16.74 -2.57 6.70
N GLY A 102 17.36 -1.44 7.07
CA GLY A 102 16.99 -0.12 6.56
C GLY A 102 17.04 -0.02 5.03
N THR A 103 18.09 -0.57 4.40
CA THR A 103 18.19 -0.62 2.93
C THR A 103 17.06 -1.45 2.31
N VAL A 104 16.76 -2.63 2.87
CA VAL A 104 15.67 -3.50 2.40
C VAL A 104 14.31 -2.79 2.52
N ILE A 105 14.04 -2.14 3.64
CA ILE A 105 12.82 -1.36 3.86
C ILE A 105 12.71 -0.21 2.85
N ALA A 106 13.80 0.52 2.60
CA ALA A 106 13.79 1.65 1.67
C ALA A 106 13.44 1.20 0.24
N ILE A 107 14.05 0.09 -0.21
CA ILE A 107 13.76 -0.49 -1.52
C ILE A 107 12.32 -1.01 -1.57
N ALA A 108 11.88 -1.75 -0.56
CA ALA A 108 10.51 -2.27 -0.51
C ALA A 108 9.46 -1.16 -0.49
N GLY A 109 9.69 -0.08 0.28
CA GLY A 109 8.81 1.09 0.30
C GLY A 109 8.71 1.78 -1.06
N ALA A 110 9.83 1.91 -1.77
CA ALA A 110 9.85 2.50 -3.12
C ALA A 110 9.18 1.59 -4.16
N VAL A 111 9.42 0.27 -4.11
CA VAL A 111 8.75 -0.70 -4.99
C VAL A 111 7.24 -0.68 -4.75
N PHE A 112 6.80 -0.74 -3.49
CA PHE A 112 5.38 -0.62 -3.14
C PHE A 112 4.78 0.67 -3.71
N LEU A 113 5.40 1.81 -3.45
CA LEU A 113 4.94 3.12 -3.93
C LEU A 113 4.71 3.14 -5.44
N LEU A 114 5.67 2.65 -6.21
CA LEU A 114 5.59 2.66 -7.68
C LEU A 114 4.58 1.66 -8.22
N THR A 115 4.61 0.43 -7.69
CA THR A 115 3.73 -0.65 -8.17
C THR A 115 2.28 -0.41 -7.82
N ASP A 116 1.99 0.05 -6.60
CA ASP A 116 0.61 0.31 -6.17
C ASP A 116 0.01 1.54 -6.84
N TYR A 117 0.81 2.60 -7.08
CA TYR A 117 0.33 3.72 -7.89
C TYR A 117 -0.01 3.27 -9.31
N GLY A 118 0.87 2.48 -9.94
CA GLY A 118 0.60 1.96 -11.28
C GLY A 118 -0.71 1.16 -11.31
N GLU A 119 -0.86 0.22 -10.39
CA GLU A 119 -2.04 -0.63 -10.27
C GLU A 119 -3.32 0.20 -10.07
N THR A 120 -3.32 1.05 -9.06
CA THR A 120 -4.50 1.82 -8.65
C THR A 120 -4.88 2.86 -9.69
N ILE A 121 -3.92 3.48 -10.37
CA ILE A 121 -4.20 4.39 -11.50
C ILE A 121 -4.85 3.63 -12.66
N ALA A 122 -4.32 2.45 -13.03
CA ALA A 122 -4.88 1.63 -14.09
C ALA A 122 -6.33 1.19 -13.77
N GLN A 123 -6.58 0.81 -12.52
CA GLN A 123 -7.92 0.48 -12.03
C GLN A 123 -8.85 1.68 -12.02
N PHE A 124 -8.37 2.84 -11.57
CA PHE A 124 -9.15 4.07 -11.51
C PHE A 124 -9.53 4.60 -12.90
N ILE A 125 -8.63 4.49 -13.89
CA ILE A 125 -8.94 4.81 -15.29
C ILE A 125 -10.11 3.96 -15.79
N GLN A 126 -10.04 2.64 -15.58
CA GLN A 126 -11.11 1.71 -15.98
C GLN A 126 -12.42 2.02 -15.26
N ALA A 127 -12.38 2.28 -13.95
CA ALA A 127 -13.57 2.60 -13.15
C ALA A 127 -14.19 3.95 -13.54
N SER A 128 -13.38 4.93 -13.92
CA SER A 128 -13.83 6.24 -14.40
C SER A 128 -14.47 6.16 -15.77
N ALA A 129 -13.91 5.33 -16.66
CA ALA A 129 -14.49 5.03 -17.96
C ALA A 129 -15.71 4.10 -17.88
N ASN A 130 -15.92 3.45 -16.73
CA ASN A 130 -16.86 2.35 -16.55
C ASN A 130 -16.70 1.25 -17.61
N ALA A 131 -15.44 0.97 -17.95
CA ALA A 131 -15.05 0.05 -19.00
C ALA A 131 -13.67 -0.54 -18.70
N GLY A 132 -13.60 -1.87 -18.75
CA GLY A 132 -12.36 -2.62 -18.63
C GLY A 132 -11.49 -2.50 -19.89
N SER A 133 -10.18 -2.67 -19.70
CA SER A 133 -9.17 -2.75 -20.76
C SER A 133 -8.21 -3.89 -20.45
N ASP A 134 -7.98 -4.78 -21.41
CA ASP A 134 -7.10 -5.96 -21.21
C ASP A 134 -5.67 -5.54 -20.84
N GLU A 135 -5.18 -4.44 -21.41
CA GLU A 135 -3.87 -3.91 -21.10
C GLU A 135 -3.78 -3.40 -19.66
N LEU A 136 -4.78 -2.60 -19.22
CA LEU A 136 -4.79 -2.02 -17.88
C LEU A 136 -5.07 -3.07 -16.81
N ALA A 137 -6.01 -3.98 -17.06
CA ALA A 137 -6.35 -5.09 -16.19
C ALA A 137 -5.17 -6.07 -16.06
N GLY A 138 -4.57 -6.46 -17.20
CA GLY A 138 -3.40 -7.33 -17.21
C GLY A 138 -2.20 -6.71 -16.49
N PHE A 139 -1.95 -5.41 -16.69
CA PHE A 139 -0.91 -4.69 -15.94
C PHE A 139 -1.19 -4.71 -14.44
N ALA A 140 -2.39 -4.32 -14.02
CA ALA A 140 -2.78 -4.27 -12.61
C ALA A 140 -2.64 -5.64 -11.92
N ALA A 141 -3.15 -6.70 -12.54
CA ALA A 141 -3.05 -8.06 -12.02
C ALA A 141 -1.58 -8.54 -11.93
N THR A 142 -0.72 -8.11 -12.86
CA THR A 142 0.71 -8.47 -12.89
C THR A 142 1.51 -7.79 -11.77
N VAL A 143 1.23 -6.52 -11.48
CA VAL A 143 1.97 -5.76 -10.44
C VAL A 143 1.47 -6.04 -9.02
N ARG A 144 0.29 -6.65 -8.87
CA ARG A 144 -0.30 -6.97 -7.57
C ARG A 144 0.59 -7.88 -6.69
N PRO A 145 1.12 -9.03 -7.16
CA PRO A 145 2.01 -9.85 -6.33
C PRO A 145 3.28 -9.11 -5.82
N PRO A 146 4.09 -8.45 -6.67
CA PRO A 146 5.26 -7.74 -6.18
C PRO A 146 4.89 -6.57 -5.26
N LYS A 147 3.78 -5.87 -5.52
CA LYS A 147 3.24 -4.87 -4.61
C LYS A 147 3.00 -5.45 -3.22
N MET A 148 2.23 -6.54 -3.13
CA MET A 148 1.84 -7.13 -1.84
C MET A 148 3.06 -7.55 -1.02
N ILE A 149 4.05 -8.17 -1.68
CA ILE A 149 5.31 -8.54 -1.03
C ILE A 149 6.06 -7.29 -0.54
N ALA A 150 6.16 -6.25 -1.37
CA ALA A 150 6.82 -5.00 -1.01
C ALA A 150 6.13 -4.28 0.15
N PHE A 151 4.79 -4.28 0.19
CA PHE A 151 4.01 -3.79 1.32
C PHE A 151 4.35 -4.55 2.60
N MET A 152 4.30 -5.88 2.58
CA MET A 152 4.58 -6.71 3.77
C MET A 152 6.02 -6.52 4.27
N VAL A 153 7.00 -6.52 3.37
CA VAL A 153 8.41 -6.35 3.72
C VAL A 153 8.66 -4.97 4.32
N SER A 154 8.10 -3.92 3.72
CA SER A 154 8.27 -2.55 4.24
C SER A 154 7.55 -2.36 5.58
N PHE A 155 6.32 -2.88 5.74
CA PHE A 155 5.54 -2.77 6.96
C PHE A 155 6.19 -3.51 8.14
N LEU A 156 6.42 -4.81 7.99
CA LEU A 156 7.02 -5.65 9.03
C LEU A 156 8.47 -5.24 9.30
N GLY A 157 9.18 -4.80 8.26
CA GLY A 157 10.54 -4.29 8.39
C GLY A 157 10.61 -3.04 9.27
N VAL A 158 9.72 -2.06 9.07
CA VAL A 158 9.66 -0.86 9.93
C VAL A 158 9.36 -1.23 11.38
N LEU A 159 8.42 -2.14 11.62
CA LEU A 159 8.11 -2.63 12.97
C LEU A 159 9.33 -3.30 13.63
N LEU A 160 10.02 -4.18 12.91
CA LEU A 160 11.23 -4.83 13.41
C LEU A 160 12.34 -3.82 13.71
N ALA A 161 12.55 -2.85 12.83
CA ALA A 161 13.56 -1.80 13.02
C ALA A 161 13.26 -0.94 14.26
N LEU A 162 11.99 -0.59 14.49
CA LEU A 162 11.54 0.11 15.70
C LEU A 162 11.76 -0.72 16.97
N ALA A 163 11.47 -2.02 16.93
CA ALA A 163 11.68 -2.91 18.07
C ALA A 163 13.17 -3.06 18.42
N LEU A 164 14.03 -3.20 17.40
CA LEU A 164 15.49 -3.27 17.58
C LEU A 164 16.05 -1.96 18.13
N GLU A 165 15.62 -0.82 17.58
CA GLU A 165 15.99 0.51 18.08
C GLU A 165 15.60 0.68 19.55
N TRP A 166 14.38 0.27 19.93
CA TRP A 166 13.90 0.34 21.30
C TRP A 166 14.75 -0.51 22.25
N LYS A 167 15.10 -1.74 21.85
CA LYS A 167 15.97 -2.62 22.64
C LYS A 167 17.37 -2.03 22.84
N GLN A 168 17.96 -1.45 21.79
CA GLN A 168 19.27 -0.79 21.88
C GLN A 168 19.25 0.40 22.85
N ARG A 169 18.19 1.23 22.79
CA ARG A 169 18.04 2.38 23.70
C ARG A 169 17.88 1.96 25.17
N ARG A 170 17.20 0.85 25.43
CA ARG A 170 17.03 0.32 26.81
C ARG A 170 18.30 -0.32 27.37
N GLY A 171 19.05 -1.08 26.55
CA GLY A 171 20.31 -1.69 27.00
C GLY A 171 21.34 -0.64 27.43
N LEU A 172 21.39 0.49 26.73
CA LEU A 172 22.25 1.62 27.08
C LEU A 172 21.85 2.31 28.40
N GLN A 173 20.58 2.21 28.81
CA GLN A 173 20.10 2.79 30.08
C GLN A 173 20.34 1.87 31.28
N SER A 174 20.58 0.57 31.08
CA SER A 174 20.91 -0.36 32.16
C SER A 174 22.40 -0.43 32.49
N GLU A 175 23.25 0.12 31.62
CA GLU A 175 24.73 0.15 31.79
C GLU A 175 25.25 1.52 32.28
N ALA A 176 24.37 2.52 32.41
CA ALA A 176 24.68 3.88 32.88
C ALA A 176 24.13 4.10 34.30
#